data_AF-A0A1Q5TJH8-F1
#
_entry.id   AF-A0A1Q5TJH8-F1
#
_cell.length_a   1.000
_cell.length_b   1.000
_cell.length_c   1.000
_cell.angle_alpha   90.00
_cell.angle_beta   90.00
_cell.angle_gamma   90.00
#
_symmetry.space_group_name_H-M   'P 1'
#
loop_
_entity.id
_entity.type
_entity.pdbx_description
1 polymer ?
#
loop_
_entity_poly.entity_id
_entity_poly.type
_entity_poly.pdbx_seq_one_letter_code
_entity_poly.pdbx_strand_id
1 'polypeptide(L)'
;MLRWVYPVRLIQALFAFAIIGLTAYIIASLYDEWSFSNVIYFMLFNGCWTIVVAVPYLGLAPLWLPRFSHEFVIPAMEFVTMALWLSGWIAMAAMIPKPDVCNYASCHALQATIVIAAVEWALFAFTNVYAFMDVANSRRNHHNHEQQQPAVSEVTAPESV
;
A
#
# COMPACT_ATOMS: atom_id res chain seq x y z
N MET A 1 13.51 -10.99 1.03
CA MET A 1 12.05 -10.71 0.90
C MET A 1 11.29 -12.01 1.04
N LEU A 2 10.28 -12.06 1.92
CA LEU A 2 9.47 -13.26 2.11
C LEU A 2 8.75 -13.62 0.80
N ARG A 3 8.82 -14.89 0.37
CA ARG A 3 8.15 -15.41 -0.85
C ARG A 3 6.66 -15.07 -0.93
N TRP A 4 6.02 -14.87 0.22
CA TRP A 4 4.60 -14.54 0.35
C TRP A 4 4.24 -13.11 -0.09
N VAL A 5 5.19 -12.17 -0.17
CA VAL A 5 4.89 -10.79 -0.58
C VAL A 5 4.53 -10.69 -2.06
N TYR A 6 5.17 -11.49 -2.93
CA TYR A 6 4.92 -11.47 -4.38
C TYR A 6 3.47 -11.72 -4.78
N PRO A 7 2.77 -12.77 -4.29
CA PRO A 7 1.37 -12.98 -4.64
C PRO A 7 0.46 -11.86 -4.13
N VAL A 8 0.75 -11.27 -2.97
CA VAL A 8 -0.01 -10.11 -2.45
C VAL A 8 0.14 -8.90 -3.37
N ARG A 9 1.35 -8.62 -3.84
CA ARG A 9 1.60 -7.53 -4.82
C ARG A 9 0.88 -7.77 -6.14
N LEU A 10 0.81 -9.02 -6.61
CA LEU A 10 0.07 -9.36 -7.82
C LEU A 10 -1.44 -9.09 -7.63
N ILE A 11 -2.01 -9.47 -6.50
CA ILE A 11 -3.42 -9.21 -6.18
C ILE A 11 -3.68 -7.69 -6.12
N GLN A 12 -2.79 -6.93 -5.47
CA GLN A 12 -2.87 -5.47 -5.42
C GLN A 12 -2.87 -4.84 -6.83
N ALA A 13 -1.98 -5.30 -7.70
CA ALA A 13 -1.93 -4.84 -9.09
C ALA A 13 -3.22 -5.16 -9.88
N LEU A 14 -3.80 -6.35 -9.66
CA LEU A 14 -5.04 -6.76 -10.32
C LEU A 14 -6.24 -5.94 -9.85
N PHE A 15 -6.36 -5.67 -8.55
CA PHE A 15 -7.41 -4.81 -8.01
C PHE A 15 -7.26 -3.36 -8.46
N ALA A 16 -6.03 -2.82 -8.49
CA ALA A 16 -5.78 -1.50 -9.07
C ALA A 16 -6.18 -1.43 -10.54
N PHE A 17 -5.90 -2.48 -11.33
CA PHE A 17 -6.31 -2.55 -12.74
C PHE A 17 -7.84 -2.62 -12.90
N ALA A 18 -8.52 -3.41 -12.07
CA ALA A 18 -9.97 -3.47 -12.04
C ALA A 18 -10.59 -2.09 -11.74
N ILE A 19 -10.01 -1.33 -10.81
CA ILE A 19 -10.46 0.02 -10.47
C ILE A 19 -10.29 0.98 -11.66
N ILE A 20 -9.17 0.92 -12.40
CA ILE A 20 -9.00 1.72 -13.63
C ILE A 20 -10.09 1.38 -14.65
N GLY A 21 -10.36 0.10 -14.89
CA GLY A 21 -11.38 -0.33 -15.84
C GLY A 21 -12.79 0.12 -15.44
N LEU A 22 -13.15 -0.07 -14.18
CA LEU A 22 -14.47 0.32 -13.66
C LEU A 22 -14.66 1.83 -13.65
N THR A 23 -13.67 2.59 -13.20
CA THR A 23 -13.75 4.07 -13.18
C THR A 23 -13.81 4.64 -14.59
N ALA A 24 -13.05 4.10 -15.54
CA ALA A 24 -13.14 4.48 -16.96
C ALA A 24 -14.53 4.19 -17.55
N TYR A 25 -15.10 3.02 -17.25
CA TYR A 25 -16.47 2.68 -17.65
C TYR A 25 -17.49 3.65 -17.06
N ILE A 26 -17.37 3.96 -15.76
CA ILE A 26 -18.28 4.89 -15.08
C ILE A 26 -18.19 6.28 -15.73
N ILE A 27 -16.99 6.81 -15.97
CA ILE A 27 -16.76 8.10 -16.64
C ILE A 27 -17.42 8.12 -18.03
N ALA A 28 -17.25 7.06 -18.82
CA ALA A 28 -17.85 6.97 -20.15
C ALA A 28 -19.38 6.88 -20.08
N SER A 29 -19.93 6.22 -19.05
CA SER A 29 -21.37 6.01 -18.90
C SER A 29 -22.14 7.18 -18.26
N LEU A 30 -21.48 7.96 -17.40
CA LEU A 30 -22.07 9.05 -16.61
C LEU A 30 -21.56 10.43 -17.06
N TYR A 31 -21.24 10.59 -18.35
CA TYR A 31 -20.56 11.76 -18.90
C TYR A 31 -21.22 13.11 -18.55
N ASP A 32 -22.55 13.16 -18.39
CA ASP A 32 -23.31 14.39 -18.06
C ASP A 32 -23.53 14.62 -16.55
N GLU A 33 -23.22 13.66 -15.68
CA GLU A 33 -23.49 13.71 -14.23
C GLU A 33 -22.31 14.34 -13.47
N TRP A 34 -22.27 15.67 -13.44
CA TRP A 34 -21.16 16.46 -12.88
C TRP A 34 -20.84 16.17 -11.40
N SER A 35 -21.81 15.66 -10.63
CA SER A 35 -21.66 15.49 -9.18
C SER A 35 -20.71 14.35 -8.75
N PHE A 36 -20.48 13.34 -9.60
CA PHE A 36 -19.61 12.20 -9.26
C PHE A 36 -18.16 12.35 -9.74
N SER A 37 -17.95 13.34 -10.61
CA SER A 37 -16.73 13.54 -11.41
C SER A 37 -15.44 13.47 -10.60
N ASN A 38 -15.28 14.33 -9.57
CA ASN A 38 -13.99 14.49 -8.87
C ASN A 38 -13.54 13.23 -8.11
N VAL A 39 -14.48 12.51 -7.48
CA VAL A 39 -14.15 11.32 -6.68
C VAL A 39 -13.84 10.13 -7.59
N ILE A 40 -14.52 10.00 -8.73
CA ILE A 40 -14.21 8.96 -9.72
C ILE A 40 -12.82 9.20 -10.33
N TYR A 41 -12.48 10.45 -10.67
CA TYR A 41 -11.14 10.79 -11.15
C TYR A 41 -10.05 10.52 -10.10
N PHE A 42 -10.34 10.75 -8.82
CA PHE A 42 -9.44 10.37 -7.73
C PHE A 42 -9.24 8.84 -7.64
N MET A 43 -10.28 8.04 -7.84
CA MET A 43 -10.15 6.58 -7.93
C MET A 43 -9.36 6.11 -9.14
N LEU A 44 -9.55 6.74 -10.30
CA LEU A 44 -8.73 6.48 -11.48
C LEU A 44 -7.25 6.79 -11.20
N PHE A 45 -6.99 7.93 -10.56
CA PHE A 45 -5.64 8.31 -10.12
C PHE A 45 -5.04 7.27 -9.16
N ASN A 46 -5.79 6.80 -8.15
CA ASN A 46 -5.29 5.80 -7.21
C ASN A 46 -4.94 4.47 -7.89
N GLY A 47 -5.76 4.02 -8.84
CA GLY A 47 -5.47 2.84 -9.65
C GLY A 47 -4.17 3.02 -10.45
N CYS A 48 -4.04 4.13 -11.17
CA CYS A 48 -2.84 4.46 -11.94
C CYS A 48 -1.58 4.59 -11.05
N TRP A 49 -1.68 5.28 -9.92
CA TRP A 49 -0.63 5.41 -8.92
C TRP A 49 -0.15 4.04 -8.43
N THR A 50 -1.07 3.13 -8.15
CA THR A 50 -0.73 1.80 -7.63
C THR A 50 -0.02 0.96 -8.69
N ILE A 51 -0.48 0.97 -9.95
CA ILE A 51 0.16 0.20 -11.04
C ILE A 51 1.50 0.79 -11.47
N VAL A 52 1.59 2.11 -11.60
CA VAL A 52 2.76 2.77 -12.23
C VAL A 52 3.82 3.13 -11.20
N VAL A 53 3.43 3.47 -9.98
CA VAL A 53 4.36 3.94 -8.94
C VAL A 53 4.53 2.87 -7.88
N ALA A 54 3.46 2.44 -7.20
CA ALA A 54 3.61 1.54 -6.06
C ALA A 54 4.19 0.17 -6.45
N VAL A 55 3.62 -0.52 -7.44
CA VAL A 55 4.05 -1.88 -7.82
C VAL A 55 5.50 -1.92 -8.34
N PRO A 56 5.95 -1.04 -9.26
CA PRO A 56 7.33 -1.05 -9.72
C PRO A 56 8.29 -0.65 -8.62
N TYR A 57 7.94 0.32 -7.76
CA TYR A 57 8.80 0.71 -6.66
C TYR A 57 8.99 -0.42 -5.65
N LEU A 58 7.93 -1.18 -5.37
CA LEU A 58 7.96 -2.33 -4.46
C LEU A 58 8.63 -3.57 -5.08
N GLY A 59 8.59 -3.72 -6.42
CA GLY A 59 9.23 -4.81 -7.16
C GLY A 59 10.70 -4.58 -7.53
N LEU A 60 11.11 -3.33 -7.77
CA LEU A 60 12.51 -2.95 -8.07
C LEU A 60 13.32 -2.59 -6.83
N ALA A 61 12.69 -2.20 -5.71
CA ALA A 61 13.38 -1.99 -4.44
C ALA A 61 14.35 -3.11 -4.04
N PRO A 62 14.03 -4.42 -4.12
CA PRO A 62 14.99 -5.47 -3.76
C PRO A 62 16.21 -5.57 -4.69
N LEU A 63 16.12 -5.06 -5.92
CA LEU A 63 17.10 -5.32 -6.97
C LEU A 63 18.17 -4.24 -7.07
N TRP A 64 17.88 -3.00 -6.67
CA TRP A 64 18.74 -1.87 -7.02
C TRP A 64 19.63 -1.31 -5.89
N LEU A 65 19.29 -1.36 -4.59
CA LEU A 65 20.01 -0.55 -3.58
C LEU A 65 20.18 -1.15 -2.16
N PRO A 66 20.90 -2.26 -1.98
CA PRO A 66 20.86 -3.11 -0.77
C PRO A 66 21.30 -2.53 0.59
N ARG A 67 21.74 -1.26 0.75
CA ARG A 67 22.49 -0.88 1.97
C ARG A 67 22.07 0.29 2.85
N PHE A 68 21.37 1.35 2.40
CA PHE A 68 21.22 2.54 3.29
C PHE A 68 19.88 3.31 3.27
N SER A 69 18.90 2.96 2.43
CA SER A 69 17.64 3.73 2.33
C SER A 69 16.35 2.87 2.40
N HIS A 70 16.46 1.59 2.78
CA HIS A 70 15.35 0.63 2.66
C HIS A 70 14.38 0.57 3.84
N GLU A 71 14.79 0.93 5.06
CA GLU A 71 13.96 0.69 6.26
C GLU A 71 12.73 1.61 6.30
N PHE A 72 12.83 2.83 5.77
CA PHE A 72 11.76 3.83 5.89
C PHE A 72 11.02 4.12 4.59
N VAL A 73 11.69 4.06 3.43
CA VAL A 73 11.08 4.50 2.17
C VAL A 73 10.02 3.53 1.67
N ILE A 74 10.25 2.22 1.87
CA ILE A 74 9.28 1.17 1.51
C ILE A 74 7.99 1.32 2.35
N PRO A 75 8.05 1.31 3.70
CA PRO A 75 6.83 1.45 4.51
C PRO A 75 6.18 2.84 4.37
N ALA A 76 6.95 3.91 4.10
CA ALA A 76 6.38 5.22 3.81
C ALA A 76 5.53 5.20 2.53
N MET A 77 6.03 4.58 1.45
CA MET A 77 5.29 4.45 0.19
C MET A 77 4.03 3.59 0.36
N GLU A 78 4.11 2.52 1.14
CA GLU A 78 2.94 1.70 1.50
C GLU A 78 1.92 2.49 2.32
N PHE A 79 2.37 3.28 3.29
CA PHE A 79 1.50 4.12 4.11
C PHE A 79 0.79 5.21 3.27
N VAL A 80 1.50 5.86 2.36
CA VAL A 80 0.90 6.85 1.44
C VAL A 80 -0.16 6.17 0.57
N THR A 81 0.16 5.01 0.01
CA THR A 81 -0.77 4.26 -0.84
C THR A 81 -1.99 3.81 -0.02
N MET A 82 -1.78 3.30 1.20
CA MET A 82 -2.86 2.97 2.14
C MET A 82 -3.76 4.19 2.42
N ALA A 83 -3.20 5.37 2.68
CA ALA A 83 -3.99 6.58 2.96
C ALA A 83 -4.80 7.05 1.73
N LEU A 84 -4.22 6.95 0.53
CA LEU A 84 -4.90 7.25 -0.73
C LEU A 84 -6.10 6.31 -0.93
N TRP A 85 -5.92 5.00 -0.76
CA TRP A 85 -7.01 4.05 -0.87
C TRP A 85 -8.09 4.30 0.19
N LEU A 86 -7.71 4.55 1.45
CA LEU A 86 -8.64 4.82 2.55
C LEU A 86 -9.56 6.01 2.26
N SER A 87 -8.97 7.15 1.92
CA SER A 87 -9.73 8.38 1.63
C SER A 87 -10.69 8.18 0.47
N GLY A 88 -10.27 7.40 -0.52
CA GLY A 88 -11.00 7.23 -1.75
C GLY A 88 -12.22 6.35 -1.70
N TRP A 89 -12.12 5.15 -1.10
CA TRP A 89 -13.29 4.27 -1.00
C TRP A 89 -14.35 4.85 -0.05
N ILE A 90 -13.92 5.57 1.01
CA ILE A 90 -14.83 6.29 1.91
C ILE A 90 -15.52 7.45 1.19
N ALA A 91 -14.78 8.25 0.41
CA ALA A 91 -15.36 9.34 -0.38
C ALA A 91 -16.39 8.82 -1.39
N MET A 92 -16.10 7.70 -2.08
CA MET A 92 -17.05 7.03 -2.96
C MET A 92 -18.29 6.53 -2.20
N ALA A 93 -18.11 5.90 -1.04
CA ALA A 93 -19.20 5.38 -0.23
C ALA A 93 -20.14 6.49 0.28
N ALA A 94 -19.60 7.66 0.62
CA ALA A 94 -20.40 8.81 1.05
C ALA A 94 -21.25 9.42 -0.08
N MET A 95 -20.88 9.20 -1.35
CA MET A 95 -21.58 9.76 -2.51
C MET A 95 -22.61 8.83 -3.12
N ILE A 96 -22.65 7.55 -2.73
CA ILE A 96 -23.61 6.60 -3.32
C ILE A 96 -25.05 6.94 -2.92
N PRO A 97 -25.98 7.06 -3.89
CA PRO A 97 -27.42 7.20 -3.62
C PRO A 97 -27.99 5.97 -2.90
N LYS A 98 -29.17 6.11 -2.29
CA LYS A 98 -29.84 4.99 -1.60
C LYS A 98 -29.98 3.77 -2.54
N PRO A 99 -29.89 2.53 -2.01
CA PRO A 99 -29.97 1.31 -2.81
C PRO A 99 -31.20 1.24 -3.71
N ASP A 100 -32.33 1.80 -3.25
CA ASP A 100 -33.62 1.75 -3.94
C ASP A 100 -33.62 2.47 -5.29
N VAL A 101 -32.72 3.43 -5.51
CA VAL A 101 -32.58 4.18 -6.78
C VAL A 101 -31.41 3.69 -7.64
N CYS A 102 -30.62 2.74 -7.14
CA CYS A 102 -29.35 2.28 -7.72
C CYS A 102 -29.52 0.96 -8.50
N ASN A 103 -30.38 0.94 -9.53
CA ASN A 103 -30.75 -0.28 -10.27
C ASN A 103 -30.21 -0.34 -11.72
N TYR A 104 -29.16 0.42 -12.02
CA TYR A 104 -28.56 0.48 -13.36
C TYR A 104 -27.07 0.10 -13.33
N ALA A 105 -26.53 -0.32 -14.49
CA ALA A 105 -25.21 -0.92 -14.61
C ALA A 105 -24.07 -0.05 -14.03
N SER A 106 -24.09 1.26 -14.27
CA SER A 106 -23.08 2.18 -13.72
C SER A 106 -23.13 2.27 -12.20
N CYS A 107 -24.30 2.11 -11.59
CA CYS A 107 -24.46 2.12 -10.14
C CYS A 107 -23.90 0.84 -9.50
N HIS A 108 -24.13 -0.32 -10.12
CA HIS A 108 -23.46 -1.57 -9.72
C HIS A 108 -21.93 -1.50 -9.90
N ALA A 109 -21.45 -0.81 -10.94
CA ALA A 109 -20.02 -0.56 -11.12
C ALA A 109 -19.45 0.32 -10.00
N LEU A 110 -20.17 1.35 -9.56
CA LEU A 110 -19.78 2.18 -8.40
C LEU A 110 -19.70 1.33 -7.11
N GLN A 111 -20.70 0.49 -6.86
CA GLN A 111 -20.70 -0.42 -5.71
C GLN A 111 -19.52 -1.39 -5.75
N ALA A 112 -19.25 -2.02 -6.90
CA ALA A 112 -18.11 -2.90 -7.10
C ALA A 112 -16.78 -2.16 -6.87
N THR A 113 -16.67 -0.93 -7.35
CA THR A 113 -15.49 -0.07 -7.16
C THR A 113 -15.21 0.17 -5.68
N ILE A 114 -16.25 0.45 -4.88
CA ILE A 114 -16.10 0.65 -3.42
C ILE A 114 -15.59 -0.63 -2.74
N VAL A 115 -16.19 -1.78 -3.03
CA VAL A 115 -15.82 -3.04 -2.40
C VAL A 115 -14.38 -3.42 -2.75
N ILE A 116 -14.01 -3.34 -4.03
CA ILE A 116 -12.64 -3.64 -4.48
C ILE A 116 -11.64 -2.67 -3.84
N ALA A 117 -11.95 -1.36 -3.80
CA ALA A 117 -11.09 -0.36 -3.18
C ALA A 117 -10.93 -0.55 -1.67
N ALA A 118 -11.98 -0.98 -0.96
CA ALA A 118 -11.93 -1.28 0.47
C ALA A 118 -11.06 -2.51 0.77
N VAL A 119 -11.16 -3.56 -0.06
CA VAL A 119 -10.28 -4.74 0.05
C VAL A 119 -8.83 -4.37 -0.27
N GLU A 120 -8.61 -3.56 -1.29
CA GLU A 120 -7.28 -3.08 -1.66
C GLU A 120 -6.63 -2.26 -0.53
N TRP A 121 -7.41 -1.37 0.09
CA TRP A 121 -6.99 -0.67 1.31
C TRP A 121 -6.58 -1.65 2.42
N ALA A 122 -7.39 -2.68 2.68
CA ALA A 122 -7.10 -3.66 3.72
C ALA A 122 -5.81 -4.45 3.43
N LEU A 123 -5.54 -4.78 2.16
CA LEU A 123 -4.28 -5.41 1.75
C LEU A 123 -3.08 -4.49 2.03
N PHE A 124 -3.16 -3.21 1.68
CA PHE A 124 -2.10 -2.24 2.00
C PHE A 124 -1.93 -2.03 3.51
N ALA A 125 -3.03 -1.96 4.26
CA ALA A 125 -2.96 -1.86 5.72
C ALA A 125 -2.26 -3.09 6.32
N PHE A 126 -2.60 -4.28 5.84
CA PHE A 126 -1.95 -5.52 6.27
C PHE A 126 -0.45 -5.48 5.96
N THR A 127 -0.04 -5.24 4.71
CA THR A 127 1.39 -5.25 4.35
C THR A 127 2.18 -4.20 5.11
N ASN A 128 1.59 -3.02 5.32
CA ASN A 128 2.20 -1.93 6.07
C ASN A 128 2.43 -2.29 7.55
N VAL A 129 1.45 -2.93 8.22
CA VAL A 129 1.62 -3.40 9.61
C VAL A 129 2.78 -4.39 9.71
N TYR A 130 2.88 -5.34 8.79
CA TYR A 130 3.99 -6.30 8.78
C TYR A 130 5.33 -5.63 8.51
N ALA A 131 5.39 -4.64 7.62
CA ALA A 131 6.60 -3.86 7.37
C ALA A 131 7.07 -3.12 8.63
N PHE A 132 6.16 -2.47 9.37
CA PHE A 132 6.49 -1.82 10.64
C PHE A 132 6.94 -2.80 11.73
N MET A 133 6.31 -3.97 11.82
CA MET A 133 6.71 -5.01 12.77
C MET A 133 8.11 -5.56 12.47
N ASP A 134 8.45 -5.77 11.20
CA ASP A 134 9.77 -6.25 10.76
C ASP A 134 10.88 -5.25 11.13
N VAL A 135 10.61 -3.96 10.92
CA VAL A 135 11.47 -2.84 11.32
C VAL A 135 11.66 -2.80 12.85
N ALA A 136 10.57 -2.86 13.62
CA ALA A 136 10.62 -2.84 15.08
C ALA A 136 11.39 -4.05 15.65
N ASN A 137 11.17 -5.24 15.10
CA ASN A 137 11.86 -6.46 15.53
C ASN A 137 13.35 -6.43 15.17
N SER A 138 13.70 -5.93 13.98
CA SER A 138 15.10 -5.77 13.56
C SER A 138 15.87 -4.84 14.49
N ARG A 139 15.26 -3.71 14.89
CA ARG A 139 15.85 -2.78 15.87
C ARG A 139 16.04 -3.41 17.24
N ARG A 140 15.04 -4.16 17.71
CA ARG A 140 15.11 -4.84 19.01
C ARG A 140 16.25 -5.87 19.06
N ASN A 141 16.44 -6.62 17.98
CA ASN A 141 17.51 -7.61 17.89
C ASN A 141 18.90 -6.96 17.84
N HIS A 142 19.06 -5.84 17.13
CA HIS A 142 20.34 -5.11 17.09
C HIS A 142 20.77 -4.60 18.47
N HIS A 143 19.84 -3.98 19.21
CA HIS A 143 20.10 -3.46 20.56
C HIS A 143 20.50 -4.57 21.55
N ASN A 144 19.87 -5.75 21.45
CA ASN A 144 20.23 -6.91 22.27
C ASN A 144 21.65 -7.43 21.96
N HIS A 145 22.06 -7.41 20.69
CA HIS A 145 23.42 -7.82 20.31
C HIS A 145 24.49 -6.83 20.80
N GLU A 146 24.22 -5.53 20.75
CA GLU A 146 25.13 -4.49 21.27
C GLU A 146 25.30 -4.58 22.79
N GLN A 147 24.22 -4.88 23.53
CA GLN A 147 24.29 -5.05 24.99
C GLN A 147 24.95 -6.37 25.42
N GLN A 148 24.86 -7.41 24.60
CA GLN A 148 25.42 -8.73 24.91
C GLN A 148 26.87 -8.90 24.45
N GLN A 149 27.45 -7.92 23.77
CA GLN A 149 28.88 -7.88 23.46
C GLN A 149 29.62 -7.43 24.73
N PRO A 150 30.18 -8.35 25.54
CA PRO A 150 30.89 -7.96 26.75
C PRO A 150 32.18 -7.25 26.32
N ALA A 151 32.72 -6.40 27.19
CA ALA A 151 33.99 -5.71 27.02
C ALA A 151 35.16 -6.69 26.74
N VAL A 152 35.33 -7.14 25.49
CA VAL A 152 36.48 -7.95 25.04
C VAL A 152 37.68 -7.04 24.74
N SER A 153 37.57 -5.72 24.95
CA SER A 153 38.70 -4.81 24.78
C SER A 153 39.58 -4.65 26.02
N GLU A 154 39.26 -5.29 27.16
CA GLU A 154 40.04 -5.19 28.40
C GLU A 154 40.68 -6.54 28.81
N VAL A 155 41.24 -7.29 27.84
CA VAL A 155 42.11 -8.46 28.14
C VAL A 155 43.34 -8.49 27.23
N THR A 156 43.93 -7.33 26.92
CA THR A 156 45.27 -7.30 26.31
C THR A 156 46.08 -6.10 26.82
N ALA A 157 46.25 -6.01 28.14
CA ALA A 157 47.42 -5.34 28.70
C ALA A 157 48.30 -6.45 29.30
N PRO A 158 49.44 -6.81 28.68
CA PRO A 158 50.41 -7.64 29.35
C PRO A 158 51.03 -6.83 30.49
N GLU A 159 50.80 -7.25 31.73
CA GLU A 159 51.68 -6.93 32.85
C GLU A 159 53.11 -7.29 32.41
N SER A 160 53.94 -6.27 32.23
CA SER A 160 55.38 -6.42 32.04
C SER A 160 56.09 -5.61 33.10
N VAL A 161 56.58 -6.37 34.10
CA VAL A 161 57.74 -6.20 34.99
C VAL A 161 57.92 -4.87 35.72
#